data_AF-A0A7V3UZ44-F1
#
_entry.id   AF-A0A7V3UZ44-F1
#
_cell.length_a   1.000
_cell.length_b   1.000
_cell.length_c   1.000
_cell.angle_alpha   90.00
_cell.angle_beta   90.00
_cell.angle_gamma   90.00
#
_symmetry.space_group_name_H-M   'P 1'
#
loop_
_entity.id
_entity.type
_entity.pdbx_description
1 polymer ?
#
loop_
_entity_poly.entity_id
_entity_poly.type
_entity_poly.pdbx_seq_one_letter_code
_entity_poly.pdbx_strand_id
1 'polypeptide(L)'
;MPKASIISLLIICLFIADCGYSTRSLLPSHLHTIAIISIDNSTAQPSIAEELALTLPRIFNSDRNLRITSAEQADLTLSVLITSYSRSGAAYDADQKIFAYEISISAQIEAQDQIRNETFYSGSVTSRVSYNPETKTEEAAISEAVDKLCREIVRQIITAW
;
A
#
# COMPACT_ATOMS: atom_id res chain seq x y z
N MET A 1 -6.53 -65.02 -8.96
CA MET A 1 -6.72 -64.08 -7.83
C MET A 1 -5.76 -62.90 -7.99
N PRO A 2 -6.26 -61.66 -7.89
CA PRO A 2 -5.79 -60.53 -8.69
C PRO A 2 -4.69 -59.75 -7.97
N LYS A 3 -3.42 -60.16 -8.13
CA LYS A 3 -2.29 -59.43 -7.53
C LYS A 3 -1.75 -58.32 -8.44
N ALA A 4 -1.90 -58.48 -9.75
CA ALA A 4 -1.47 -57.50 -10.75
C ALA A 4 -2.34 -56.24 -10.80
N SER A 5 -3.63 -56.35 -10.45
CA SER A 5 -4.58 -55.23 -10.50
C SER A 5 -4.36 -54.21 -9.38
N ILE A 6 -3.77 -54.62 -8.25
CA ILE A 6 -3.59 -53.76 -7.06
C ILE A 6 -2.34 -52.90 -7.22
N ILE A 7 -1.29 -53.44 -7.86
CA ILE A 7 -0.02 -52.70 -8.08
C ILE A 7 -0.22 -51.62 -9.15
N SER A 8 -1.04 -51.88 -10.17
CA SER A 8 -1.36 -50.89 -11.22
C SER A 8 -2.21 -49.72 -10.70
N LEU A 9 -2.98 -49.91 -9.62
CA LEU A 9 -3.81 -48.86 -9.02
C LEU A 9 -2.99 -47.93 -8.10
N LEU A 10 -1.89 -48.42 -7.52
CA LEU A 10 -1.04 -47.66 -6.61
C LEU A 10 -0.13 -46.66 -7.34
N ILE A 11 0.22 -46.92 -8.60
CA ILE A 11 1.13 -46.08 -9.40
C ILE A 11 0.41 -44.84 -9.98
N ILE A 12 -0.92 -44.88 -10.10
CA ILE A 12 -1.74 -43.77 -10.61
C ILE A 12 -1.97 -42.67 -9.56
N CYS A 13 -1.87 -42.99 -8.27
CA CYS A 13 -2.05 -42.01 -7.19
C CYS A 13 -0.84 -41.07 -6.97
N LEU A 14 0.32 -41.33 -7.57
CA LEU A 14 1.50 -40.46 -7.41
C LEU A 14 1.54 -39.25 -8.36
N PHE A 15 0.62 -39.14 -9.32
CA PHE A 15 0.62 -38.03 -10.30
C PHE A 15 -0.34 -36.87 -9.98
N ILE A 16 -1.01 -36.88 -8.82
CA ILE A 16 -1.95 -35.82 -8.42
C ILE A 16 -1.45 -34.94 -7.26
N ALA A 17 -0.16 -35.03 -6.91
CA ALA A 17 0.43 -34.19 -5.87
C ALA A 17 1.13 -32.92 -6.43
N ASP A 18 0.98 -32.61 -7.71
CA ASP A 18 1.44 -31.34 -8.30
C ASP A 18 0.33 -30.29 -8.24
N CYS A 19 -0.13 -29.98 -7.03
CA CYS A 19 -0.73 -28.67 -6.79
C CYS A 19 0.42 -27.67 -6.79
N GLY A 20 0.88 -27.30 -7.98
CA GLY A 20 1.77 -26.17 -8.19
C GLY A 20 1.08 -24.93 -7.65
N TYR A 21 1.31 -24.62 -6.38
CA TYR A 21 1.05 -23.31 -5.82
C TYR A 21 1.99 -22.35 -6.53
N SER A 22 1.55 -21.86 -7.69
CA SER A 22 2.16 -20.72 -8.35
C SER A 22 1.93 -19.54 -7.41
N THR A 23 2.91 -19.24 -6.57
CA THR A 23 3.06 -17.92 -5.96
C THR A 23 3.36 -16.96 -7.10
N ARG A 24 2.32 -16.59 -7.85
CA ARG A 24 2.44 -15.60 -8.91
C ARG A 24 2.94 -14.33 -8.23
N SER A 25 4.14 -13.89 -8.61
CA SER A 25 4.69 -12.61 -8.16
C SER A 25 3.62 -11.54 -8.38
N LEU A 26 3.33 -10.76 -7.35
CA LEU A 26 2.37 -9.66 -7.42
C LEU A 26 2.83 -8.57 -8.41
N LEU A 27 4.13 -8.56 -8.72
CA LEU A 27 4.74 -7.64 -9.68
C LEU A 27 5.30 -8.38 -10.91
N PRO A 28 5.34 -7.72 -12.08
CA PRO A 28 6.11 -8.17 -13.23
C PRO A 28 7.57 -8.51 -12.87
N SER A 29 8.12 -9.53 -13.52
CA SER A 29 9.44 -10.10 -13.19
C SER A 29 10.62 -9.17 -13.40
N HIS A 30 10.43 -7.99 -13.99
CA HIS A 30 11.48 -6.99 -14.17
C HIS A 30 11.45 -5.89 -13.10
N LEU A 31 10.39 -5.80 -12.28
CA LEU A 31 10.23 -4.76 -11.27
C LEU A 31 10.65 -5.27 -9.89
N HIS A 32 11.77 -4.76 -9.37
CA HIS A 32 12.30 -5.15 -8.06
C HIS A 32 12.67 -3.96 -7.18
N THR A 33 12.84 -2.79 -7.79
CA THR A 33 13.31 -1.58 -7.12
C THR A 33 12.41 -0.39 -7.40
N ILE A 34 12.33 0.52 -6.43
CA ILE A 34 11.52 1.73 -6.51
C ILE A 34 12.29 2.95 -5.98
N ALA A 35 12.10 4.10 -6.62
CA ALA A 35 12.56 5.39 -6.11
C ALA A 35 11.36 6.32 -5.90
N ILE A 36 11.32 7.03 -4.77
CA ILE A 36 10.34 8.08 -4.52
C ILE A 36 10.96 9.40 -5.01
N ILE A 37 10.44 9.97 -6.10
CA ILE A 37 11.04 11.17 -6.73
C ILE A 37 10.47 12.47 -6.17
N SER A 38 9.17 12.50 -5.89
CA SER A 38 8.53 13.67 -5.29
C SER A 38 7.42 13.28 -4.30
N ILE A 39 7.32 14.10 -3.25
CA ILE A 39 6.21 14.14 -2.32
C ILE A 39 5.80 15.60 -2.22
N ASP A 40 4.72 15.94 -2.93
CA ASP A 40 4.18 17.28 -3.02
C ASP A 40 2.92 17.40 -2.16
N ASN A 41 2.62 18.60 -1.70
CA ASN A 41 1.48 18.86 -0.81
C ASN A 41 0.69 20.09 -1.24
N SER A 42 -0.57 19.89 -1.63
CA SER A 42 -1.50 20.97 -1.98
C SER A 42 -2.38 21.41 -0.81
N THR A 43 -2.16 20.87 0.38
CA THR A 43 -2.96 21.18 1.57
C THR A 43 -2.28 22.22 2.45
N ALA A 44 -3.03 22.78 3.40
CA ALA A 44 -2.48 23.69 4.41
C ALA A 44 -1.76 22.97 5.58
N GLN A 45 -1.60 21.64 5.51
CA GLN A 45 -1.01 20.84 6.59
C GLN A 45 0.35 20.26 6.18
N PRO A 46 1.46 20.96 6.46
CA PRO A 46 2.80 20.55 5.98
C PRO A 46 3.30 19.26 6.63
N SER A 47 2.91 18.99 7.88
CA SER A 47 3.35 17.81 8.63
C SER A 47 3.01 16.48 7.95
N ILE A 48 1.94 16.42 7.15
CA ILE A 48 1.56 15.22 6.39
C ILE A 48 2.66 14.83 5.41
N ALA A 49 3.21 15.80 4.67
CA ALA A 49 4.24 15.55 3.67
C ALA A 49 5.56 15.13 4.33
N GLU A 50 5.93 15.81 5.42
CA GLU A 50 7.12 15.49 6.21
C GLU A 50 7.06 14.07 6.76
N GLU A 51 5.92 13.68 7.34
CA GLU A 51 5.74 12.36 7.90
C GLU A 51 5.65 11.27 6.82
N LEU A 52 5.00 11.56 5.69
CA LEU A 52 4.92 10.63 4.55
C LEU A 52 6.31 10.37 3.97
N ALA A 53 7.16 11.39 3.86
CA ALA A 53 8.54 11.26 3.38
C ALA A 53 9.41 10.36 4.28
N LEU A 54 9.11 10.30 5.59
CA LEU A 54 9.81 9.42 6.53
C LEU A 54 9.21 8.01 6.60
N THR A 55 7.90 7.90 6.43
CA THR A 55 7.13 6.67 6.70
C THR A 55 7.00 5.81 5.46
N LEU A 56 6.76 6.40 4.29
CA LEU A 56 6.59 5.67 3.04
C LEU A 56 7.83 4.82 2.70
N PRO A 57 9.08 5.34 2.82
CA PRO A 57 10.25 4.52 2.56
C PRO A 57 10.36 3.30 3.47
N ARG A 58 9.98 3.46 4.75
CA ARG A 58 10.02 2.41 5.76
C ARG A 58 9.04 1.28 5.43
N ILE A 59 7.85 1.63 4.95
CA ILE A 59 6.81 0.65 4.62
C ILE A 59 7.21 -0.18 3.40
N PHE A 60 7.72 0.43 2.34
CA PHE A 60 8.28 -0.32 1.19
C PHE A 60 9.37 -1.31 1.62
N ASN A 61 10.32 -0.86 2.44
CA ASN A 61 11.38 -1.73 2.96
C ASN A 61 10.82 -2.87 3.84
N SER A 62 9.72 -2.65 4.54
CA SER A 62 9.08 -3.65 5.40
C SER A 62 8.27 -4.67 4.61
N ASP A 63 7.63 -4.25 3.52
CA ASP A 63 6.80 -5.06 2.62
C ASP A 63 7.62 -6.02 1.73
N ARG A 64 8.88 -5.67 1.44
CA ARG A 64 9.88 -6.49 0.71
C ARG A 64 9.59 -6.80 -0.76
N ASN A 65 8.46 -6.37 -1.33
CA ASN A 65 8.19 -6.55 -2.76
C ASN A 65 9.04 -5.62 -3.65
N LEU A 66 9.27 -4.38 -3.22
CA LEU A 66 10.10 -3.39 -3.91
C LEU A 66 11.16 -2.82 -2.96
N ARG A 67 12.43 -2.91 -3.36
CA ARG A 67 13.55 -2.32 -2.60
C ARG A 67 13.74 -0.86 -2.98
N ILE A 68 13.93 0.00 -1.98
CA ILE A 68 14.21 1.42 -2.24
C ILE A 68 15.62 1.63 -2.75
N THR A 69 15.76 2.43 -3.80
CA THR A 69 17.04 2.86 -4.37
C THR A 69 16.95 4.28 -4.95
N SER A 70 18.04 4.80 -5.52
CA SER A 70 18.06 6.11 -6.18
C SER A 70 17.34 6.08 -7.53
N ALA A 71 16.88 7.25 -8.00
CA ALA A 71 16.09 7.33 -9.23
C ALA A 71 16.81 6.75 -10.46
N GLU A 72 18.14 6.87 -10.53
CA GLU A 72 18.95 6.38 -11.65
C GLU A 72 19.04 4.85 -11.71
N GLN A 73 18.77 4.17 -10.59
CA GLN A 73 18.91 2.72 -10.44
C GLN A 73 17.57 2.01 -10.25
N ALA A 74 16.45 2.75 -10.19
CA ALA A 74 15.16 2.20 -9.86
C ALA A 74 14.39 1.70 -11.09
N ASP A 75 13.78 0.53 -10.99
CA ASP A 75 12.90 -0.03 -12.03
C ASP A 75 11.58 0.76 -12.11
N LEU A 76 11.04 1.15 -10.94
CA LEU A 76 9.89 2.04 -10.79
C LEU A 76 10.28 3.38 -10.18
N THR A 77 9.63 4.44 -10.63
CA THR A 77 9.63 5.71 -9.91
C THR A 77 8.24 6.08 -9.44
N LEU A 78 8.15 6.68 -8.25
CA LEU A 78 6.90 7.05 -7.59
C LEU A 78 6.87 8.55 -7.29
N SER A 79 5.81 9.20 -7.73
CA SER A 79 5.45 10.57 -7.38
C SER A 79 4.15 10.56 -6.57
N VAL A 80 4.11 11.33 -5.49
CA VAL A 80 2.96 11.44 -4.60
C VAL A 80 2.57 12.90 -4.45
N LEU A 81 1.31 13.23 -4.72
CA LEU A 81 0.74 14.54 -4.50
C LEU A 81 -0.38 14.42 -3.47
N ILE A 82 -0.20 14.99 -2.28
CA ILE A 82 -1.26 15.08 -1.27
C ILE A 82 -2.29 16.11 -1.77
N THR A 83 -3.48 15.64 -2.12
CA THR A 83 -4.53 16.45 -2.75
C THR A 83 -5.52 17.00 -1.74
N SER A 84 -5.74 16.32 -0.61
CA SER A 84 -6.69 16.79 0.40
C SER A 84 -6.37 16.33 1.82
N TYR A 85 -6.69 17.21 2.76
CA TYR A 85 -6.77 16.95 4.19
C TYR A 85 -8.10 17.50 4.68
N SER A 86 -8.82 16.73 5.48
CA SER A 86 -10.03 17.21 6.16
C SER A 86 -10.16 16.60 7.54
N ARG A 87 -10.69 17.40 8.47
CA ARG A 87 -11.10 16.98 9.80
C ARG A 87 -12.58 17.32 9.97
N SER A 88 -13.41 16.32 10.17
CA SER A 88 -14.87 16.49 10.31
C SER A 88 -15.40 15.80 11.57
N GLY A 89 -16.56 16.21 12.08
CA GLY A 89 -17.22 15.54 13.19
C GLY A 89 -17.77 14.18 12.73
N ALA A 90 -17.33 13.10 13.38
CA ALA A 90 -17.72 11.73 13.04
C ALA A 90 -18.91 11.23 13.88
N ALA A 91 -19.01 11.67 15.12
CA ALA A 91 -20.09 11.29 16.04
C ALA A 91 -20.39 12.41 17.04
N TYR A 92 -21.64 12.45 17.50
CA TYR A 92 -22.14 13.39 18.52
C TYR A 92 -22.62 12.60 19.74
N ASP A 93 -22.40 13.15 20.93
CA ASP A 93 -22.96 12.59 22.17
C ASP A 93 -24.43 13.02 22.39
N ALA A 94 -25.02 12.58 23.51
CA ALA A 94 -26.42 12.87 23.85
C ALA A 94 -26.72 14.38 24.00
N ASP A 95 -25.70 15.19 24.26
CA ASP A 95 -25.78 16.65 24.42
C ASP A 95 -25.38 17.40 23.13
N GLN A 96 -25.29 16.70 22.00
CA GLN A 96 -24.87 17.23 20.69
C GLN A 96 -23.43 17.77 20.63
N LYS A 97 -22.57 17.43 21.59
CA LYS A 97 -21.14 17.74 21.51
C LYS A 97 -20.44 16.71 20.62
N ILE A 98 -19.46 17.16 19.84
CA ILE A 98 -18.67 16.27 18.98
C ILE A 98 -17.88 15.31 19.87
N PHE A 99 -18.22 14.03 19.78
CA PHE A 99 -17.62 12.93 20.53
C PHE A 99 -16.38 12.34 19.83
N ALA A 100 -16.37 12.35 18.50
CA ALA A 100 -15.25 11.88 17.69
C ALA A 100 -15.08 12.74 16.44
N TYR A 101 -13.82 12.90 16.03
CA TYR A 101 -13.44 13.50 14.75
C TYR A 101 -12.97 12.42 13.80
N GLU A 102 -13.22 12.59 12.50
CA GLU A 102 -12.62 11.81 11.43
C GLU A 102 -11.63 12.70 10.67
N ILE A 103 -10.40 12.20 10.55
CA ILE A 103 -9.38 12.70 9.65
C ILE A 103 -9.45 11.91 8.36
N SER A 104 -9.51 12.60 7.22
CA SER A 104 -9.39 12.01 5.88
C SER A 104 -8.25 12.68 5.13
N ILE A 105 -7.32 11.87 4.62
CA ILE A 105 -6.18 12.32 3.80
C ILE A 105 -6.29 11.63 2.44
N SER A 106 -6.20 12.39 1.35
CA SER A 106 -6.12 11.81 0.01
C SER A 106 -4.87 12.28 -0.72
N ALA A 107 -4.31 11.38 -1.52
CA ALA A 107 -3.20 11.65 -2.41
C ALA A 107 -3.48 11.10 -3.81
N GLN A 108 -2.97 11.79 -4.81
CA GLN A 108 -2.79 11.24 -6.16
C GLN A 108 -1.39 10.62 -6.20
N ILE A 109 -1.28 9.42 -6.74
CA ILE A 109 0.00 8.74 -6.95
C ILE A 109 0.18 8.38 -8.41
N GLU A 110 1.42 8.42 -8.85
CA GLU A 110 1.84 7.99 -10.19
C GLU A 110 3.13 7.17 -10.06
N ALA A 111 3.09 5.95 -10.57
CA ALA A 111 4.21 5.05 -10.68
C ALA A 111 4.58 4.85 -12.16
N GLN A 112 5.83 5.08 -12.50
CA GLN A 112 6.37 4.99 -13.86
C GLN A 112 7.38 3.85 -13.96
N ASP A 113 7.21 2.97 -14.95
CA ASP A 113 8.16 1.90 -15.28
C ASP A 113 9.27 2.48 -16.14
N GLN A 114 10.47 2.58 -15.58
CA GLN A 114 11.63 3.15 -16.28
C GLN A 114 12.22 2.20 -17.31
N ILE A 115 11.99 0.89 -17.19
CA ILE A 115 12.50 -0.12 -18.12
C ILE A 115 11.68 -0.10 -19.41
N ARG A 116 10.36 0.03 -19.27
CA ARG A 116 9.42 0.06 -20.41
C ARG A 116 9.04 1.47 -20.87
N ASN A 117 9.39 2.48 -20.08
CA ASN A 117 9.03 3.87 -20.31
C ASN A 117 7.52 4.06 -20.47
N GLU A 118 6.75 3.50 -19.52
CA GLU A 118 5.29 3.55 -19.50
C GLU A 118 4.76 3.78 -18.08
N THR A 119 3.55 4.35 -17.98
CA THR A 119 2.86 4.49 -16.70
C THR A 119 2.44 3.12 -16.20
N PHE A 120 3.05 2.68 -15.10
CA PHE A 120 2.71 1.42 -14.44
C PHE A 120 1.41 1.54 -13.65
N TYR A 121 1.25 2.64 -12.91
CA TYR A 121 0.03 2.90 -12.14
C TYR A 121 -0.21 4.41 -12.01
N SER A 122 -1.47 4.82 -12.07
CA SER A 122 -1.88 6.18 -11.71
C SER A 122 -3.27 6.14 -11.08
N GLY A 123 -3.42 6.75 -9.92
CA GLY A 123 -4.69 6.70 -9.19
C GLY A 123 -4.68 7.51 -7.90
N SER A 124 -5.86 7.64 -7.31
CA SER A 124 -6.04 8.30 -6.02
C SER A 124 -6.10 7.28 -4.89
N VAL A 125 -5.49 7.63 -3.76
CA VAL A 125 -5.46 6.84 -2.54
C VAL A 125 -5.98 7.70 -1.39
N THR A 126 -6.88 7.15 -0.57
CA THR A 126 -7.45 7.85 0.58
C THR A 126 -7.33 7.02 1.84
N SER A 127 -6.91 7.64 2.94
CA SER A 127 -6.97 7.07 4.29
C SER A 127 -7.94 7.85 5.16
N ARG A 128 -8.59 7.14 6.07
CA ARG A 128 -9.49 7.70 7.09
C ARG A 128 -9.21 7.09 8.45
N VAL A 129 -9.18 7.95 9.47
CA VAL A 129 -8.98 7.60 10.88
C VAL A 129 -9.93 8.42 11.73
N SER A 130 -10.71 7.74 12.57
CA SER A 130 -11.54 8.39 13.58
C SER A 130 -10.82 8.40 14.92
N TYR A 131 -10.94 9.50 15.68
CA TYR A 131 -10.34 9.62 17.00
C TYR A 131 -11.22 10.42 17.95
N ASN A 132 -11.16 10.10 19.25
CA ASN A 132 -11.77 10.90 20.30
C ASN A 132 -10.72 11.88 20.87
N PRO A 133 -10.96 13.20 20.80
CA PRO A 133 -10.01 14.23 21.22
C PRO A 133 -9.71 14.23 22.73
N GLU A 134 -10.54 13.59 23.56
CA GLU A 134 -10.29 13.42 24.99
C GLU A 134 -9.26 12.32 25.28
N THR A 135 -9.05 11.40 24.34
CA THR A 135 -8.18 10.22 24.52
C THR A 135 -6.96 10.19 23.62
N LYS A 136 -7.02 10.90 22.48
CA LYS A 136 -5.98 10.89 21.44
C LYS A 136 -5.82 12.28 20.86
N THR A 137 -4.59 12.74 20.70
CA THR A 137 -4.32 14.04 20.07
C THR A 137 -4.57 13.99 18.57
N GLU A 138 -4.81 15.15 17.97
CA GLU A 138 -4.97 15.26 16.52
C GLU A 138 -3.70 14.80 15.79
N GLU A 139 -2.53 15.20 16.27
CA GLU A 139 -1.23 14.85 15.67
C GLU A 139 -1.03 13.34 15.63
N ALA A 140 -1.38 12.63 16.71
CA ALA A 140 -1.31 11.17 16.74
C ALA A 140 -2.34 10.51 15.79
N ALA A 141 -3.47 11.17 15.53
CA ALA A 141 -4.47 10.68 14.58
C ALA A 141 -4.08 10.97 13.13
N ILE A 142 -3.44 12.11 12.85
CA ILE A 142 -2.80 12.41 11.56
C ILE A 142 -1.71 11.39 11.27
N SER A 143 -0.84 11.13 12.24
CA SER A 143 0.24 10.13 12.11
C SER A 143 -0.29 8.75 11.75
N GLU A 144 -1.34 8.28 12.43
CA GLU A 144 -2.00 7.03 12.07
C GLU A 144 -2.61 7.06 10.65
N ALA A 145 -3.20 8.20 10.26
CA ALA A 145 -3.78 8.36 8.92
C ALA A 145 -2.72 8.36 7.81
N VAL A 146 -1.54 8.96 8.06
CA VAL A 146 -0.39 8.94 7.14
C VAL A 146 0.17 7.52 7.01
N ASP A 147 0.37 6.83 8.13
CA ASP A 147 0.85 5.46 8.15
C ASP A 147 -0.12 4.50 7.41
N LYS A 148 -1.43 4.68 7.59
CA LYS A 148 -2.46 3.98 6.81
C LYS A 148 -2.44 4.34 5.33
N LEU A 149 -2.25 5.62 4.99
CA LEU A 149 -2.15 6.07 3.60
C LEU A 149 -0.96 5.43 2.90
N CYS A 150 0.20 5.41 3.55
CA CYS A 150 1.42 4.82 2.99
C CYS A 150 1.25 3.32 2.73
N ARG A 151 0.65 2.56 3.65
CA ARG A 151 0.33 1.15 3.42
C ARG A 151 -0.57 0.96 2.21
N GLU A 152 -1.57 1.81 2.06
CA GLU A 152 -2.49 1.73 0.93
C GLU A 152 -1.80 2.10 -0.40
N ILE A 153 -0.90 3.08 -0.41
CA ILE A 153 -0.06 3.40 -1.58
C ILE A 153 0.77 2.19 -2.00
N VAL A 154 1.48 1.56 -1.05
CA VAL A 154 2.29 0.36 -1.33
C VAL A 154 1.39 -0.75 -1.86
N ARG A 155 0.26 -1.00 -1.20
CA ARG A 155 -0.70 -2.03 -1.61
C ARG A 155 -1.18 -1.83 -3.04
N GLN A 156 -1.60 -0.62 -3.41
CA GLN A 156 -2.11 -0.33 -4.76
C GLN A 156 -1.05 -0.56 -5.83
N ILE A 157 0.21 -0.17 -5.56
CA ILE A 157 1.32 -0.39 -6.50
C ILE A 157 1.60 -1.88 -6.66
N ILE A 158 1.73 -2.64 -5.57
CA ILE A 158 2.08 -4.06 -5.67
C ILE A 158 0.94 -4.90 -6.27
N THR A 159 -0.32 -4.46 -6.18
CA THR A 159 -1.48 -5.18 -6.74
C THR A 159 -1.96 -4.64 -8.09
N ALA A 160 -1.23 -3.75 -8.73
CA ALA A 160 -1.64 -3.14 -10.01
C ALA A 160 -1.63 -4.13 -11.20
N TRP A 161 -1.13 -5.36 -11.01
CA TRP A 161 -0.89 -6.37 -12.05
C TRP A 161 -1.81 -7.60 -11.94
#